data_AF-A0A1V5WX49-F1
#
_entry.id   AF-A0A1V5WX49-F1
#
_cell.length_a   1.000
_cell.length_b   1.000
_cell.length_c   1.000
_cell.angle_alpha   90.00
_cell.angle_beta   90.00
_cell.angle_gamma   90.00
#
_symmetry.space_group_name_H-M   'P 1'
#
loop_
_entity.id
_entity.type
_entity.pdbx_description
1 polymer ?
#
loop_
_entity_poly.entity_id
_entity_poly.type
_entity_poly.pdbx_seq_one_letter_code
_entity_poly.pdbx_strand_id
1 'polypeptide(L)'
;MVVYKCKKCDKTWQHPVKICPFCLGELERVKCSMRAKVVAVSKVSIPSLLHPKVPYNALVLENDQGIKYAYKTFAEVSVGDMIDYESDSSNKAVSIWRINYESLDGIENIFQLSDVKISSKDVLIIPSLNNPNHAYFRENTSPEFLDATISFLKKSGITNITVAQQSFSDTPIGVLAQKSGLLEVCLKHGIAPVDLSEKGFIKKGELEISKAFLEAGTVLNLGIMKAGKASTTENLFKIIKKDNYSALKYLYSEDYIAVGIKEYLSNVFNLGESYFVQREDKFTVYWGTVMGSRDSFSLDRVFNHATMTERIPGFIKGIDINTIPTVGRSIEEIRRDIKLGL
;
A
#
# COMPACT_ATOMS: atom_id res chain seq x y z
N MET A 1 -8.90 6.49 -11.21
CA MET A 1 -9.08 7.86 -10.66
C MET A 1 -10.53 8.01 -10.26
N VAL A 2 -10.81 8.84 -9.27
CA VAL A 2 -12.17 9.14 -8.80
C VAL A 2 -12.45 10.62 -8.89
N VAL A 3 -13.71 10.95 -9.17
CA VAL A 3 -14.21 12.31 -9.22
C VAL A 3 -15.54 12.41 -8.47
N TYR A 4 -15.91 13.63 -8.09
CA TYR A 4 -17.06 13.92 -7.26
C TYR A 4 -18.05 14.78 -8.05
N LYS A 5 -19.14 14.17 -8.51
CA LYS A 5 -20.09 14.78 -9.44
C LYS A 5 -21.35 15.26 -8.73
N CYS A 6 -21.75 16.51 -8.97
CA CYS A 6 -22.95 17.09 -8.37
C CYS A 6 -24.22 16.68 -9.10
N LYS A 7 -25.16 16.08 -8.36
CA LYS A 7 -26.47 15.68 -8.92
C LYS A 7 -27.36 16.86 -9.33
N LYS A 8 -27.14 18.06 -8.77
CA LYS A 8 -27.97 19.25 -9.04
C LYS A 8 -27.47 20.08 -10.22
N CYS A 9 -26.15 20.27 -10.36
CA CYS A 9 -25.58 21.19 -11.35
C CYS A 9 -24.54 20.56 -12.29
N ASP A 10 -24.38 19.23 -12.24
CA ASP A 10 -23.47 18.42 -13.05
C ASP A 10 -21.97 18.75 -12.95
N LYS A 11 -21.59 19.72 -12.11
CA LYS A 11 -20.19 20.08 -11.87
C LYS A 11 -19.44 18.95 -11.18
N THR A 12 -18.19 18.76 -11.59
CA THR A 12 -17.30 17.69 -11.12
C THR A 12 -16.10 18.25 -10.37
N TRP A 13 -15.69 17.55 -9.31
CA TRP A 13 -14.58 17.91 -8.45
C TRP A 13 -13.58 16.76 -8.33
N GLN A 14 -12.29 17.08 -8.26
CA GLN A 14 -11.25 16.07 -8.03
C GLN A 14 -11.06 15.76 -6.53
N HIS A 15 -11.38 16.72 -5.67
CA HIS A 15 -11.27 16.58 -4.22
C HIS A 15 -12.48 15.83 -3.63
N PRO A 16 -12.30 15.06 -2.54
CA PRO A 16 -13.34 14.32 -1.85
C PRO A 16 -14.26 15.20 -1.01
N VAL A 17 -14.89 16.17 -1.67
CA VAL A 17 -15.92 17.03 -1.09
C VAL A 17 -17.27 16.31 -1.10
N LYS A 18 -18.02 16.42 0.01
CA LYS A 18 -19.35 15.81 0.15
C LYS A 18 -20.47 16.67 -0.42
N ILE A 19 -20.27 17.99 -0.43
CA ILE A 19 -21.26 19.00 -0.79
C ILE A 19 -20.65 19.90 -1.86
N CYS A 20 -21.43 20.20 -2.91
CA CYS A 20 -21.03 21.10 -3.98
C CYS A 20 -20.88 22.54 -3.46
N PRO A 21 -19.69 23.15 -3.57
CA PRO A 21 -19.47 24.54 -3.15
C PRO A 21 -20.35 25.58 -3.85
N PHE A 22 -20.89 25.29 -5.03
CA PHE A 22 -21.70 26.25 -5.80
C PHE A 22 -23.20 26.20 -5.50
N CYS A 23 -23.76 25.00 -5.35
CA CYS A 23 -25.22 24.82 -5.23
C CYS A 23 -25.65 24.07 -3.98
N LEU A 24 -24.69 23.71 -3.11
CA LEU A 24 -24.88 22.96 -1.88
C LEU A 24 -25.59 21.60 -2.08
N GLY A 25 -25.60 21.08 -3.30
CA GLY A 25 -26.09 19.73 -3.61
C GLY A 25 -25.10 18.66 -3.18
N GLU A 26 -25.61 17.46 -2.90
CA GLU A 26 -24.78 16.29 -2.62
C GLU A 26 -23.92 15.91 -3.84
N LEU A 27 -22.71 15.47 -3.55
CA LEU A 27 -21.75 14.98 -4.53
C LEU A 27 -21.69 13.46 -4.49
N GLU A 28 -21.71 12.84 -5.66
CA GLU A 28 -21.56 11.40 -5.83
C GLU A 28 -20.12 11.06 -6.23
N ARG A 29 -19.57 10.02 -5.59
CA ARG A 29 -18.25 9.48 -5.92
C ARG A 29 -18.35 8.62 -7.18
N VAL A 30 -17.78 9.09 -8.28
CA VAL A 30 -17.76 8.41 -9.59
C VAL A 30 -16.37 7.88 -9.87
N LYS A 31 -16.26 6.58 -10.15
CA LYS A 31 -15.01 5.94 -10.58
C LYS A 31 -14.83 6.18 -12.08
N CYS A 32 -13.70 6.75 -12.47
CA CYS A 32 -13.32 6.93 -13.87
C CYS A 32 -12.45 5.77 -14.34
N SER A 33 -12.46 5.53 -15.66
CA SER A 33 -11.51 4.61 -16.27
C SER A 33 -10.06 5.00 -15.97
N MET A 34 -9.19 4.00 -15.89
CA MET A 34 -7.74 4.21 -15.82
C MET A 34 -7.15 4.63 -17.16
N ARG A 35 -7.91 4.44 -18.25
CA ARG A 35 -7.56 4.87 -19.59
C ARG A 35 -7.78 6.38 -19.75
N ALA A 36 -6.80 7.09 -20.28
CA ALA A 36 -6.86 8.53 -20.48
C ALA A 36 -6.13 8.99 -21.74
N LYS A 37 -6.61 10.08 -22.34
CA LYS A 37 -6.05 10.67 -23.56
C LYS A 37 -5.00 11.73 -23.21
N VAL A 38 -3.87 11.72 -23.91
CA VAL A 38 -2.86 12.79 -23.84
C VAL A 38 -3.38 14.01 -24.59
N VAL A 39 -3.58 15.13 -23.88
CA VAL A 39 -4.06 16.39 -24.47
C VAL A 39 -3.00 17.49 -24.54
N ALA A 40 -1.92 17.37 -23.76
CA ALA A 40 -0.75 18.23 -23.86
C ALA A 40 0.51 17.49 -23.40
N VAL A 41 1.65 17.83 -24.01
CA VAL A 41 2.97 17.27 -23.68
C VAL A 41 3.97 18.41 -23.56
N SER A 42 4.78 18.39 -22.50
CA SER A 42 5.93 19.27 -22.32
C SER A 42 7.15 18.44 -21.94
N LYS A 43 8.22 18.54 -22.74
CA LYS A 43 9.49 17.88 -22.45
C LYS A 43 10.29 18.71 -21.45
N VAL A 44 10.57 18.12 -20.29
CA VAL A 44 11.40 18.73 -19.26
C VAL A 44 12.84 18.23 -19.43
N SER A 45 13.74 19.16 -19.73
CA SER A 45 15.16 18.88 -19.95
C SER A 45 16.07 19.41 -18.86
N ILE A 46 15.56 20.26 -17.96
CA ILE A 46 16.31 20.86 -16.86
C ILE A 46 15.92 20.13 -15.56
N PRO A 47 16.88 19.56 -14.81
CA PRO A 47 16.59 18.87 -13.57
C PRO A 47 16.17 19.84 -12.48
N SER A 48 15.44 19.34 -11.49
CA SER A 48 15.15 20.05 -10.23
C SER A 48 15.54 19.19 -9.05
N LEU A 49 15.65 19.77 -7.85
CA LEU A 49 16.00 19.04 -6.62
C LEU A 49 15.11 17.80 -6.40
N LEU A 50 13.80 17.93 -6.64
CA LEU A 50 12.83 16.84 -6.45
C LEU A 50 12.72 15.90 -7.68
N HIS A 51 13.24 16.32 -8.83
CA HIS A 51 13.22 15.58 -10.09
C HIS A 51 14.57 15.68 -10.80
N PRO A 52 15.63 15.01 -10.28
CA PRO A 52 16.97 15.13 -10.83
C PRO A 52 17.16 14.39 -12.16
N LYS A 53 16.33 13.37 -12.44
CA LYS A 53 16.42 12.59 -13.68
C LYS A 53 15.66 13.28 -14.81
N VAL A 54 16.38 13.66 -15.85
CA VAL A 54 15.89 14.27 -17.11
C VAL A 54 16.58 13.60 -18.32
N PRO A 55 16.01 13.67 -19.52
CA PRO A 55 14.71 14.25 -19.86
C PRO A 55 13.52 13.39 -19.40
N TYR A 56 12.37 14.03 -19.17
CA TYR A 56 11.08 13.37 -19.00
C TYR A 56 9.95 14.19 -19.63
N ASN A 57 8.78 13.59 -19.83
CA ASN A 57 7.60 14.27 -20.35
C ASN A 57 6.59 14.55 -19.22
N ALA A 58 6.21 15.82 -19.08
CA ALA A 58 5.07 16.24 -18.28
C ALA A 58 3.84 16.34 -19.19
N LEU A 59 2.80 15.59 -18.86
CA LEU A 59 1.59 15.46 -19.66
C LEU A 59 0.41 16.09 -18.92
N VAL A 60 -0.55 16.56 -19.71
CA VAL A 60 -1.94 16.69 -19.26
C VAL A 60 -2.72 15.55 -19.89
N LEU A 61 -3.34 14.74 -19.03
CA LEU A 61 -4.23 13.65 -19.43
C LEU A 61 -5.68 14.06 -19.21
N GLU A 62 -6.58 13.64 -20.08
CA GLU A 62 -8.03 13.79 -19.96
C GLU A 62 -8.68 12.40 -19.89
N ASN A 63 -9.47 12.15 -18.84
CA ASN A 63 -10.19 10.88 -18.71
C ASN A 63 -11.54 10.88 -19.44
N ASP A 64 -12.24 9.76 -19.38
CA ASP A 64 -13.58 9.55 -19.95
C ASP A 64 -14.68 10.48 -19.38
N GLN A 65 -14.42 11.20 -18.30
CA GLN A 65 -15.31 12.20 -17.71
C GLN A 65 -14.88 13.66 -18.05
N GLY A 66 -13.92 13.85 -18.96
CA GLY A 66 -13.42 15.17 -19.35
C GLY A 66 -12.53 15.84 -18.30
N ILE A 67 -12.09 15.09 -17.28
CA ILE A 67 -11.28 15.63 -16.19
C ILE A 67 -9.81 15.57 -16.54
N LYS A 68 -9.16 16.73 -16.43
CA LYS A 68 -7.76 16.93 -16.76
C LYS A 68 -6.85 16.83 -15.54
N TYR A 69 -5.75 16.10 -15.65
CA TYR A 69 -4.78 15.95 -14.57
C TYR A 69 -3.35 15.83 -15.08
N ALA A 70 -2.40 16.21 -14.23
CA ALA A 70 -0.97 16.15 -14.54
C ALA A 70 -0.43 14.72 -14.42
N TYR A 71 0.47 14.36 -15.34
CA TYR A 71 1.12 13.06 -15.38
C TYR A 71 2.60 13.22 -15.73
N LYS A 72 3.49 12.45 -15.11
CA LYS A 72 4.91 12.39 -15.47
C LYS A 72 5.21 11.02 -16.06
N THR A 73 5.91 10.98 -17.20
CA THR A 73 6.43 9.74 -17.80
C THR A 73 7.84 9.95 -18.35
N PHE A 74 8.60 8.87 -18.45
CA PHE A 74 9.87 8.83 -19.20
C PHE A 74 9.70 8.21 -20.60
N ALA A 75 8.53 7.66 -20.92
CA ALA A 75 8.22 7.17 -22.25
C ALA A 75 8.02 8.33 -23.22
N GLU A 76 8.37 8.10 -24.49
CA GLU A 76 7.99 9.00 -25.57
C GLU A 76 6.49 8.87 -25.84
N VAL A 77 5.79 10.00 -25.83
CA VAL A 77 4.34 10.08 -26.01
C VAL A 77 3.99 11.35 -26.78
N SER A 78 2.93 11.27 -27.57
CA SER A 78 2.40 12.36 -28.40
C SER A 78 1.01 12.78 -27.97
N VAL A 79 0.62 14.01 -28.32
CA VAL A 79 -0.77 14.45 -28.15
C VAL A 79 -1.68 13.59 -29.01
N GLY A 80 -2.76 13.09 -28.41
CA GLY A 80 -3.69 12.16 -29.04
C GLY A 80 -3.52 10.70 -28.59
N ASP A 81 -2.35 10.34 -28.04
CA ASP A 81 -2.09 8.99 -27.54
C ASP A 81 -3.02 8.64 -26.38
N MET A 82 -3.28 7.34 -26.21
CA MET A 82 -4.02 6.81 -25.06
C MET A 82 -3.03 6.17 -24.09
N ILE A 83 -3.07 6.61 -22.84
CA ILE A 83 -2.44 5.91 -21.73
C ILE A 83 -3.45 4.89 -21.22
N ASP A 84 -3.03 3.63 -21.15
CA ASP A 84 -3.79 2.54 -20.56
C ASP A 84 -2.84 1.65 -19.76
N TYR A 85 -3.39 0.86 -18.85
CA TYR A 85 -2.61 -0.02 -18.00
C TYR A 85 -3.14 -1.44 -18.11
N GLU A 86 -2.27 -2.32 -18.59
CA GLU A 86 -2.52 -3.76 -18.53
C GLU A 86 -2.29 -4.25 -17.10
N SER A 87 -3.21 -5.09 -16.64
CA SER A 87 -3.09 -5.78 -15.37
C SER A 87 -2.08 -6.92 -15.47
N ASP A 88 -1.39 -7.21 -14.37
CA ASP A 88 -0.46 -8.34 -14.27
C ASP A 88 -0.82 -9.20 -13.06
N SER A 89 -1.20 -10.46 -13.33
CA SER A 89 -1.61 -11.43 -12.33
C SER A 89 -0.43 -12.22 -11.73
N SER A 90 0.80 -11.97 -12.17
CA SER A 90 1.97 -12.70 -11.70
C SER A 90 2.23 -12.44 -10.22
N ASN A 91 2.77 -13.46 -9.52
CA ASN A 91 3.00 -13.35 -8.08
C ASN A 91 4.08 -12.31 -7.73
N LYS A 92 5.04 -12.09 -8.62
CA LYS A 92 6.15 -11.14 -8.41
C LYS A 92 5.82 -9.71 -8.85
N ALA A 93 4.75 -9.49 -9.61
CA ALA A 93 4.41 -8.15 -10.06
C ALA A 93 4.12 -7.20 -8.89
N VAL A 94 4.60 -5.97 -9.04
CA VAL A 94 4.31 -4.88 -8.11
C VAL A 94 3.47 -3.84 -8.83
N SER A 95 2.22 -3.71 -8.39
CA SER A 95 1.34 -2.62 -8.79
C SER A 95 1.73 -1.35 -8.06
N ILE A 96 1.87 -0.24 -8.78
CA ILE A 96 2.20 1.07 -8.20
C ILE A 96 1.16 2.08 -8.65
N TRP A 97 0.54 2.77 -7.69
CA TRP A 97 -0.43 3.82 -7.99
C TRP A 97 -0.17 5.09 -7.20
N ARG A 98 -0.45 6.24 -7.82
CA ARG A 98 -0.35 7.55 -7.16
C ARG A 98 -1.67 7.89 -6.48
N ILE A 99 -1.62 8.14 -5.18
CA ILE A 99 -2.76 8.68 -4.44
C ILE A 99 -2.79 10.19 -4.65
N ASN A 100 -3.87 10.68 -5.23
CA ASN A 100 -4.09 12.13 -5.34
C ASN A 100 -4.71 12.67 -4.05
N TYR A 101 -5.87 12.12 -3.66
CA TYR A 101 -6.64 12.66 -2.53
C TYR A 101 -7.23 11.61 -1.58
N GLU A 102 -7.50 10.38 -2.05
CA GLU A 102 -8.12 9.34 -1.21
C GLU A 102 -7.43 7.99 -1.38
N SER A 103 -7.15 7.32 -0.26
CA SER A 103 -6.54 5.99 -0.24
C SER A 103 -7.42 4.94 -0.94
N LEU A 104 -8.75 5.10 -0.88
CA LEU A 104 -9.69 4.17 -1.49
C LEU A 104 -9.55 4.07 -3.01
N ASP A 105 -9.39 5.21 -3.73
CA ASP A 105 -9.10 5.17 -5.18
C ASP A 105 -7.79 4.43 -5.45
N GLY A 106 -6.77 4.67 -4.63
CA GLY A 106 -5.49 3.99 -4.71
C GLY A 106 -5.63 2.47 -4.57
N ILE A 107 -6.30 2.01 -3.52
CA ILE A 107 -6.52 0.57 -3.26
C ILE A 107 -7.33 -0.07 -4.40
N GLU A 108 -8.42 0.56 -4.84
CA GLU A 108 -9.22 0.05 -5.97
C GLU A 108 -8.36 -0.13 -7.24
N ASN A 109 -7.51 0.84 -7.57
CA ASN A 109 -6.64 0.75 -8.75
C ASN A 109 -5.54 -0.30 -8.57
N ILE A 110 -5.01 -0.49 -7.35
CA ILE A 110 -4.03 -1.55 -7.06
C ILE A 110 -4.63 -2.94 -7.30
N PHE A 111 -5.85 -3.19 -6.82
CA PHE A 111 -6.52 -4.47 -7.05
C PHE A 111 -6.83 -4.71 -8.53
N GLN A 112 -7.23 -3.67 -9.26
CA GLN A 112 -7.43 -3.74 -10.71
C GLN A 112 -6.13 -4.06 -11.45
N LEU A 113 -5.02 -3.38 -11.12
CA LEU A 113 -3.72 -3.59 -11.75
C LEU A 113 -3.10 -4.96 -11.44
N SER A 114 -3.33 -5.48 -10.23
CA SER A 114 -2.80 -6.79 -9.81
C SER A 114 -3.64 -7.99 -10.30
N ASP A 115 -4.78 -7.73 -10.96
CA ASP A 115 -5.82 -8.72 -11.27
C ASP A 115 -6.08 -9.66 -10.08
N VAL A 116 -6.31 -9.07 -8.90
CA VAL A 116 -6.58 -9.82 -7.66
C VAL A 116 -8.09 -9.83 -7.43
N LYS A 117 -8.65 -11.03 -7.41
CA LYS A 117 -10.02 -11.27 -6.95
C LYS A 117 -9.97 -11.85 -5.55
N ILE A 118 -10.66 -11.21 -4.62
CA ILE A 118 -10.85 -11.75 -3.28
C ILE A 118 -11.92 -12.83 -3.37
N SER A 119 -11.49 -14.09 -3.42
CA SER A 119 -12.35 -15.25 -3.64
C SER A 119 -13.06 -15.73 -2.37
N SER A 120 -12.47 -15.46 -1.20
CA SER A 120 -13.02 -15.83 0.10
C SER A 120 -13.91 -14.72 0.66
N LYS A 121 -15.03 -15.10 1.29
CA LYS A 121 -15.84 -14.16 2.10
C LYS A 121 -15.16 -13.80 3.42
N ASP A 122 -14.18 -14.60 3.83
CA ASP A 122 -13.41 -14.45 5.06
C ASP A 122 -12.06 -13.83 4.75
N VAL A 123 -11.88 -12.58 5.19
CA VAL A 123 -10.66 -11.80 4.98
C VAL A 123 -10.04 -11.46 6.32
N LEU A 124 -8.76 -11.78 6.47
CA LEU A 124 -7.92 -11.35 7.59
C LEU A 124 -7.09 -10.14 7.17
N ILE A 125 -7.22 -9.02 7.89
CA ILE A 125 -6.38 -7.83 7.71
C ILE A 125 -5.32 -7.83 8.81
N ILE A 126 -4.05 -7.71 8.41
CA ILE A 126 -2.90 -7.60 9.31
C ILE A 126 -2.28 -6.21 9.13
N PRO A 127 -2.66 -5.22 9.95
CA PRO A 127 -2.06 -3.89 9.90
C PRO A 127 -0.67 -3.88 10.56
N SER A 128 0.16 -2.92 10.16
CA SER A 128 1.38 -2.57 10.89
C SER A 128 0.99 -1.90 12.20
N LEU A 129 1.39 -2.51 13.32
CA LEU A 129 1.07 -2.02 14.67
C LEU A 129 2.25 -2.25 15.61
N ASN A 130 3.21 -1.33 15.56
CA ASN A 130 4.53 -1.47 16.17
C ASN A 130 4.70 -0.66 17.45
N ASN A 131 4.08 0.52 17.55
CA ASN A 131 4.29 1.47 18.66
C ASN A 131 2.98 2.09 19.16
N PRO A 132 2.86 2.45 20.45
CA PRO A 132 1.67 3.07 21.03
C PRO A 132 1.62 4.57 20.73
N ASN A 133 1.67 4.94 19.45
CA ASN A 133 1.72 6.33 19.01
C ASN A 133 0.71 6.63 17.91
N HIS A 134 0.44 7.93 17.75
CA HIS A 134 -0.47 8.43 16.74
C HIS A 134 0.06 8.22 15.32
N ALA A 135 -0.85 8.09 14.35
CA ALA A 135 -0.56 7.79 12.96
C ALA A 135 0.42 8.76 12.27
N TYR A 136 0.47 10.02 12.72
CA TYR A 136 1.38 11.02 12.13
C TYR A 136 2.87 10.70 12.34
N PHE A 137 3.21 9.84 13.31
CA PHE A 137 4.57 9.34 13.51
C PHE A 137 4.98 8.25 12.51
N ARG A 138 4.03 7.73 11.72
CA ARG A 138 4.27 6.72 10.67
C ARG A 138 4.94 5.45 11.19
N GLU A 139 4.63 5.02 12.41
CA GLU A 139 5.05 3.72 12.96
C GLU A 139 4.03 2.60 12.74
N ASN A 140 2.78 2.97 12.53
CA ASN A 140 1.63 2.09 12.37
C ASN A 140 0.91 2.42 11.07
N THR A 141 0.17 1.47 10.50
CA THR A 141 -0.80 1.73 9.42
C THR A 141 -1.70 2.90 9.82
N SER A 142 -1.99 3.81 8.88
CA SER A 142 -2.86 4.94 9.21
C SER A 142 -4.33 4.52 9.33
N PRO A 143 -5.11 5.17 10.22
CA PRO A 143 -6.55 5.00 10.30
C PRO A 143 -7.24 5.16 8.95
N GLU A 144 -6.83 6.13 8.15
CA GLU A 144 -7.40 6.40 6.83
C GLU A 144 -7.13 5.27 5.84
N PHE A 145 -5.96 4.65 5.90
CA PHE A 145 -5.62 3.51 5.05
C PHE A 145 -6.41 2.26 5.45
N LEU A 146 -6.52 1.95 6.75
CA LEU A 146 -7.34 0.84 7.23
C LEU A 146 -8.83 1.03 6.90
N ASP A 147 -9.37 2.23 7.10
CA ASP A 147 -10.77 2.59 6.79
C ASP A 147 -11.05 2.41 5.29
N ALA A 148 -10.11 2.83 4.44
CA ALA A 148 -10.19 2.64 3.00
C ALA A 148 -10.13 1.15 2.61
N THR A 149 -9.26 0.35 3.22
CA THR A 149 -9.20 -1.11 2.97
C THR A 149 -10.50 -1.79 3.37
N ILE A 150 -11.05 -1.51 4.56
CA ILE A 150 -12.32 -2.11 5.01
C ILE A 150 -13.47 -1.66 4.11
N SER A 151 -13.51 -0.38 3.73
CA SER A 151 -14.52 0.15 2.82
C SER A 151 -14.46 -0.49 1.43
N PHE A 152 -13.26 -0.72 0.91
CA PHE A 152 -13.06 -1.46 -0.35
C PHE A 152 -13.64 -2.88 -0.24
N LEU A 153 -13.26 -3.63 0.80
CA LEU A 153 -13.76 -4.99 1.04
C LEU A 153 -15.29 -5.05 1.11
N LYS A 154 -15.91 -4.15 1.89
CA LYS A 154 -17.37 -4.09 2.01
C LYS A 154 -18.06 -3.77 0.68
N LYS A 155 -17.50 -2.86 -0.13
CA LYS A 155 -18.00 -2.56 -1.48
C LYS A 155 -17.88 -3.76 -2.43
N SER A 156 -16.86 -4.59 -2.24
CA SER A 156 -16.68 -5.85 -2.97
C SER A 156 -17.57 -7.00 -2.45
N GLY A 157 -18.47 -6.74 -1.50
CA GLY A 157 -19.40 -7.73 -0.94
C GLY A 157 -18.81 -8.63 0.15
N ILE A 158 -17.60 -8.33 0.63
CA ILE A 158 -16.97 -9.05 1.73
C ILE A 158 -17.60 -8.60 3.05
N THR A 159 -18.09 -9.56 3.82
CA THR A 159 -18.83 -9.31 5.07
C THR A 159 -18.11 -9.84 6.30
N ASN A 160 -17.30 -10.90 6.18
CA ASN A 160 -16.53 -11.44 7.29
C ASN A 160 -15.09 -10.90 7.24
N ILE A 161 -14.88 -9.80 7.94
CA ILE A 161 -13.58 -9.11 8.02
C ILE A 161 -13.07 -9.23 9.45
N THR A 162 -11.91 -9.86 9.61
CA THR A 162 -11.16 -9.88 10.87
C THR A 162 -9.97 -8.94 10.76
N VAL A 163 -9.79 -8.04 11.72
CA VAL A 163 -8.56 -7.25 11.85
C VAL A 163 -7.78 -7.83 13.02
N ALA A 164 -6.55 -8.30 12.80
CA ALA A 164 -5.78 -8.94 13.86
C ALA A 164 -4.29 -8.63 13.76
N GLN A 165 -3.64 -8.59 14.92
CA GLN A 165 -2.19 -8.48 15.03
C GLN A 165 -1.73 -9.05 16.39
N GLN A 166 -0.42 -9.24 16.58
CA GLN A 166 0.15 -9.45 17.93
C GLN A 166 1.25 -8.44 18.23
N SER A 167 1.47 -8.18 19.52
CA SER A 167 2.57 -7.33 19.98
C SER A 167 3.83 -8.17 20.18
N PHE A 168 4.98 -7.69 19.69
CA PHE A 168 6.29 -8.23 20.12
C PHE A 168 6.96 -7.34 21.18
N SER A 169 6.27 -6.29 21.63
CA SER A 169 6.72 -5.47 22.76
C SER A 169 6.08 -5.96 24.06
N ASP A 170 6.37 -5.28 25.16
CA ASP A 170 5.68 -5.50 26.44
C ASP A 170 4.37 -4.69 26.52
N THR A 171 4.08 -3.88 25.50
CA THR A 171 2.81 -3.16 25.40
C THR A 171 1.73 -4.09 24.84
N PRO A 172 0.58 -4.25 25.51
CA PRO A 172 -0.54 -5.05 25.00
C PRO A 172 -1.04 -4.55 23.64
N ILE A 173 -1.48 -5.46 22.77
CA ILE A 173 -1.89 -5.10 21.40
C ILE A 173 -3.08 -4.15 21.39
N GLY A 174 -4.01 -4.27 22.35
CA GLY A 174 -5.15 -3.37 22.50
C GLY A 174 -4.75 -1.92 22.76
N VAL A 175 -3.68 -1.71 23.53
CA VAL A 175 -3.14 -0.36 23.79
C VAL A 175 -2.50 0.22 22.52
N LEU A 176 -1.76 -0.60 21.76
CA LEU A 176 -1.21 -0.18 20.47
C LEU A 176 -2.35 0.22 19.50
N ALA A 177 -3.40 -0.60 19.39
CA ALA A 177 -4.54 -0.36 18.52
C ALA A 177 -5.32 0.92 18.93
N GLN A 178 -5.46 1.17 20.23
CA GLN A 178 -6.11 2.36 20.74
C GLN A 178 -5.29 3.63 20.41
N LYS A 179 -3.99 3.64 20.72
CA LYS A 179 -3.13 4.83 20.53
C LYS A 179 -2.87 5.17 19.07
N SER A 180 -2.87 4.17 18.19
CA SER A 180 -2.77 4.35 16.73
C SER A 180 -4.06 4.84 16.08
N GLY A 181 -5.20 4.78 16.77
CA GLY A 181 -6.52 5.10 16.23
C GLY A 181 -7.16 3.96 15.43
N LEU A 182 -6.46 2.82 15.27
CA LEU A 182 -6.99 1.68 14.51
C LEU A 182 -8.18 1.01 15.21
N LEU A 183 -8.24 1.04 16.55
CA LEU A 183 -9.38 0.54 17.30
C LEU A 183 -10.67 1.29 16.93
N GLU A 184 -10.62 2.62 16.82
CA GLU A 184 -11.78 3.44 16.47
C GLU A 184 -12.31 3.09 15.06
N VAL A 185 -11.40 2.89 14.10
CA VAL A 185 -11.75 2.47 12.74
C VAL A 185 -12.41 1.09 12.74
N CYS A 186 -11.89 0.13 13.51
CA CYS A 186 -12.50 -1.19 13.63
C CYS A 186 -13.93 -1.09 14.19
N LEU A 187 -14.11 -0.35 15.30
CA LEU A 187 -15.40 -0.17 15.95
C LEU A 187 -16.42 0.57 15.06
N LYS A 188 -15.99 1.61 14.33
CA LYS A 188 -16.81 2.31 13.31
C LYS A 188 -17.40 1.34 12.29
N HIS A 189 -16.69 0.27 11.96
CA HIS A 189 -17.13 -0.74 11.01
C HIS A 189 -17.78 -1.98 11.65
N GLY A 190 -17.99 -1.99 12.97
CA GLY A 190 -18.55 -3.13 13.70
C GLY A 190 -17.60 -4.32 13.83
N ILE A 191 -16.29 -4.08 13.74
CA ILE A 191 -15.24 -5.11 13.81
C ILE A 191 -14.59 -5.04 15.19
N ALA A 192 -14.55 -6.16 15.90
CA ALA A 192 -13.73 -6.32 17.10
C ALA A 192 -12.34 -6.80 16.68
N PRO A 193 -11.26 -6.02 16.93
CA PRO A 193 -9.92 -6.46 16.59
C PRO A 193 -9.48 -7.64 17.48
N VAL A 194 -8.63 -8.49 16.93
CA VAL A 194 -8.20 -9.75 17.55
C VAL A 194 -6.70 -9.73 17.87
N ASP A 195 -6.33 -10.21 19.05
CA ASP A 195 -4.93 -10.56 19.34
C ASP A 195 -4.60 -11.93 18.76
N LEU A 196 -3.65 -11.99 17.82
CA LEU A 196 -3.22 -13.27 17.21
C LEU A 196 -2.58 -14.22 18.24
N SER A 197 -2.01 -13.70 19.32
CA SER A 197 -1.38 -14.51 20.37
C SER A 197 -2.39 -15.36 21.16
N GLU A 198 -3.65 -14.93 21.21
CA GLU A 198 -4.74 -15.61 21.91
C GLU A 198 -5.45 -16.66 21.04
N LYS A 199 -5.16 -16.71 19.72
CA LYS A 199 -5.82 -17.62 18.77
C LYS A 199 -5.08 -18.94 18.54
N GLY A 200 -3.98 -19.15 19.25
CA GLY A 200 -3.16 -20.36 19.17
C GLY A 200 -2.27 -20.40 17.92
N PHE A 201 -1.29 -21.31 17.97
CA PHE A 201 -0.26 -21.46 16.95
C PHE A 201 -0.13 -22.92 16.53
N ILE A 202 0.17 -23.14 15.25
CA ILE A 202 0.43 -24.46 14.65
C ILE A 202 1.91 -24.55 14.32
N LYS A 203 2.57 -25.61 14.78
CA LYS A 203 3.96 -25.89 14.45
C LYS A 203 4.10 -26.34 12.99
N LYS A 204 4.97 -25.68 12.24
CA LYS A 204 5.30 -25.90 10.83
C LYS A 204 6.81 -25.87 10.67
N GLY A 205 7.45 -27.04 10.75
CA GLY A 205 8.91 -27.13 10.88
C GLY A 205 9.38 -26.47 12.19
N GLU A 206 10.27 -25.50 12.08
CA GLU A 206 10.78 -24.71 13.22
C GLU A 206 9.90 -23.50 13.57
N LEU A 207 8.92 -23.16 12.73
CA LEU A 207 8.02 -22.02 12.92
C LEU A 207 6.75 -22.42 13.67
N GLU A 208 6.33 -21.59 14.62
CA GLU A 208 4.99 -21.64 15.25
C GLU A 208 4.12 -20.52 14.66
N ILE A 209 3.26 -20.87 13.69
CA ILE A 209 2.49 -19.90 12.89
C ILE A 209 1.05 -19.80 13.42
N SER A 210 0.52 -18.57 13.48
CA SER A 210 -0.84 -18.29 13.95
C SER A 210 -1.88 -19.14 13.22
N LYS A 211 -2.74 -19.81 14.00
CA LYS A 211 -3.85 -20.61 13.47
C LYS A 211 -4.82 -19.74 12.65
N ALA A 212 -5.14 -18.55 13.15
CA ALA A 212 -6.03 -17.61 12.47
C ALA A 212 -5.50 -17.16 11.11
N PHE A 213 -4.17 -17.04 10.95
CA PHE A 213 -3.54 -16.74 9.66
C PHE A 213 -3.66 -17.91 8.68
N LEU A 214 -3.39 -19.14 9.13
CA LEU A 214 -3.44 -20.34 8.29
C LEU A 214 -4.86 -20.72 7.85
N GLU A 215 -5.87 -20.40 8.66
CA GLU A 215 -7.28 -20.68 8.36
C GLU A 215 -7.96 -19.58 7.54
N ALA A 216 -7.31 -18.42 7.39
CA ALA A 216 -7.87 -17.32 6.61
C ALA A 216 -7.91 -17.64 5.11
N GLY A 217 -9.06 -17.42 4.47
CA GLY A 217 -9.18 -17.62 3.03
C GLY A 217 -8.40 -16.59 2.21
N THR A 218 -8.39 -15.33 2.63
CA THR A 218 -7.52 -14.29 2.05
C THR A 218 -6.93 -13.43 3.15
N VAL A 219 -5.65 -13.11 3.05
CA VAL A 219 -4.97 -12.22 4.00
C VAL A 219 -4.56 -10.94 3.29
N LEU A 220 -4.96 -9.79 3.84
CA LEU A 220 -4.46 -8.47 3.44
C LEU A 220 -3.43 -7.99 4.44
N ASN A 221 -2.17 -7.97 4.04
CA ASN A 221 -1.07 -7.43 4.83
C ASN A 221 -0.91 -5.94 4.54
N LEU A 222 -1.11 -5.07 5.53
CA LEU A 222 -0.95 -3.62 5.38
C LEU A 222 0.38 -3.17 5.98
N GLY A 223 1.39 -3.04 5.13
CA GLY A 223 2.70 -2.53 5.52
C GLY A 223 2.75 -1.01 5.43
N ILE A 224 3.22 -0.33 6.48
CA ILE A 224 3.60 1.09 6.38
C ILE A 224 5.04 1.19 5.86
N MET A 225 5.21 1.72 4.66
CA MET A 225 6.51 1.69 3.98
C MET A 225 7.51 2.67 4.60
N LYS A 226 8.71 2.17 4.91
CA LYS A 226 9.82 2.96 5.46
C LYS A 226 11.08 2.75 4.67
N ALA A 227 11.81 3.83 4.39
CA ALA A 227 13.08 3.73 3.69
C ALA A 227 14.08 2.92 4.50
N GLY A 228 14.74 1.98 3.83
CA GLY A 228 15.74 1.10 4.41
C GLY A 228 15.18 -0.10 5.17
N LYS A 229 13.86 -0.33 5.11
CA LYS A 229 13.20 -1.47 5.76
C LYS A 229 12.44 -2.32 4.77
N ALA A 230 12.22 -3.58 5.12
CA ALA A 230 11.31 -4.46 4.39
C ALA A 230 9.96 -4.48 5.10
N SER A 231 9.28 -3.34 5.13
CA SER A 231 8.16 -3.10 6.05
C SER A 231 6.98 -4.05 5.84
N THR A 232 6.68 -4.46 4.60
CA THR A 232 5.61 -5.44 4.36
C THR A 232 6.01 -6.84 4.81
N THR A 233 7.25 -7.26 4.51
CA THR A 233 7.77 -8.58 4.91
C THR A 233 7.95 -8.68 6.42
N GLU A 234 8.52 -7.65 7.06
CA GLU A 234 8.72 -7.58 8.52
C GLU A 234 7.38 -7.60 9.27
N ASN A 235 6.32 -7.00 8.73
CA ASN A 235 4.99 -7.05 9.33
C ASN A 235 4.44 -8.49 9.40
N LEU A 236 4.79 -9.33 8.43
CA LEU A 236 4.39 -10.73 8.40
C LEU A 236 5.13 -11.58 9.43
N PHE A 237 6.27 -11.15 10.00
CA PHE A 237 6.89 -11.88 11.11
C PHE A 237 5.95 -11.99 12.32
N LYS A 238 5.01 -11.06 12.46
CA LYS A 238 4.00 -11.07 13.52
C LYS A 238 2.94 -12.18 13.36
N ILE A 239 3.01 -13.03 12.34
CA ILE A 239 2.21 -14.26 12.31
C ILE A 239 2.88 -15.38 13.12
N ILE A 240 4.18 -15.27 13.39
CA ILE A 240 4.95 -16.23 14.19
C ILE A 240 4.73 -15.90 15.68
N LYS A 241 4.61 -16.92 16.52
CA LYS A 241 4.56 -16.73 17.98
C LYS A 241 5.77 -15.93 18.47
N LYS A 242 5.54 -14.88 19.26
CA LYS A 242 6.58 -13.96 19.78
C LYS A 242 7.83 -14.69 20.29
N ASP A 243 7.69 -15.68 21.17
CA ASP A 243 8.83 -16.39 21.76
C ASP A 243 9.58 -17.24 20.74
N ASN A 244 8.87 -17.87 19.80
CA ASN A 244 9.47 -18.63 18.71
C ASN A 244 10.24 -17.71 17.75
N TYR A 245 9.67 -16.55 17.38
CA TYR A 245 10.37 -15.53 16.59
C TYR A 245 11.64 -15.05 17.29
N SER A 246 11.56 -14.71 18.59
CA SER A 246 12.72 -14.24 19.36
C SER A 246 13.81 -15.31 19.45
N ALA A 247 13.45 -16.57 19.66
CA ALA A 247 14.40 -17.68 19.70
C ALA A 247 15.09 -17.89 18.33
N LEU A 248 14.33 -17.90 17.24
CA LEU A 248 14.88 -18.05 15.89
C LEU A 248 15.78 -16.87 15.50
N LYS A 249 15.39 -15.65 15.87
CA LYS A 249 16.19 -14.45 15.61
C LYS A 249 17.52 -14.47 16.37
N TYR A 250 17.53 -15.05 17.58
CA TYR A 250 18.75 -15.22 18.38
C TYR A 250 19.66 -16.33 17.83
N LEU A 251 19.09 -17.46 17.41
CA LEU A 251 19.85 -18.64 16.95
C LEU A 251 20.35 -18.51 15.50
N TYR A 252 19.59 -17.82 14.65
CA TYR A 252 19.86 -17.71 13.22
C TYR A 252 19.93 -16.24 12.80
N SER A 253 18.95 -15.74 12.06
CA SER A 253 18.88 -14.37 11.58
C SER A 253 17.46 -14.03 11.11
N GLU A 254 17.18 -12.75 10.88
CA GLU A 254 15.92 -12.36 10.22
C GLU A 254 15.86 -12.85 8.77
N ASP A 255 17.00 -12.96 8.08
CA ASP A 255 17.05 -13.54 6.73
C ASP A 255 16.56 -15.00 6.73
N TYR A 256 16.97 -15.79 7.73
CA TYR A 256 16.51 -17.16 7.91
C TYR A 256 14.99 -17.23 8.11
N ILE A 257 14.46 -16.39 9.00
CA ILE A 257 13.02 -16.31 9.28
C ILE A 257 12.25 -15.89 8.03
N ALA A 258 12.73 -14.89 7.29
CA ALA A 258 12.10 -14.39 6.08
C ALA A 258 11.97 -15.48 5.01
N VAL A 259 13.04 -16.25 4.78
CA VAL A 259 13.00 -17.39 3.86
C VAL A 259 11.98 -18.44 4.35
N GLY A 260 11.98 -18.77 5.64
CA GLY A 260 11.09 -19.77 6.23
C GLY A 260 9.60 -19.42 6.12
N ILE A 261 9.21 -18.15 6.25
CA ILE A 261 7.79 -17.77 6.18
C ILE A 261 7.22 -17.81 4.76
N LYS A 262 8.07 -17.73 3.73
CA LYS A 262 7.65 -17.54 2.33
C LYS A 262 6.72 -18.64 1.82
N GLU A 263 6.92 -19.87 2.29
CA GLU A 263 6.10 -21.04 1.93
C GLU A 263 4.64 -20.91 2.37
N TYR A 264 4.35 -20.03 3.34
CA TYR A 264 3.02 -19.85 3.93
C TYR A 264 2.30 -18.59 3.45
N LEU A 265 2.85 -17.85 2.48
CA LEU A 265 2.31 -16.56 2.04
C LEU A 265 1.42 -16.64 0.78
N SER A 266 1.02 -17.83 0.35
CA SER A 266 0.29 -18.03 -0.92
C SER A 266 -1.08 -17.36 -0.99
N ASN A 267 -1.73 -17.12 0.16
CA ASN A 267 -3.02 -16.45 0.29
C ASN A 267 -2.91 -14.97 0.69
N VAL A 268 -1.69 -14.41 0.70
CA VAL A 268 -1.41 -13.04 1.14
C VAL A 268 -1.38 -12.09 -0.05
N PHE A 269 -2.12 -11.00 0.05
CA PHE A 269 -1.93 -9.83 -0.79
C PHE A 269 -1.44 -8.66 0.07
N ASN A 270 -0.33 -8.06 -0.33
CA ASN A 270 0.36 -7.02 0.41
C ASN A 270 -0.04 -5.66 -0.15
N LEU A 271 -0.39 -4.73 0.73
CA LEU A 271 -0.62 -3.33 0.43
C LEU A 271 0.42 -2.49 1.17
N GLY A 272 1.28 -1.80 0.42
CA GLY A 272 2.29 -0.89 0.93
C GLY A 272 1.77 0.55 0.99
N GLU A 273 1.42 1.03 2.19
CA GLU A 273 1.08 2.43 2.42
C GLU A 273 2.35 3.29 2.29
N SER A 274 2.41 4.11 1.25
CA SER A 274 3.55 4.98 0.95
C SER A 274 3.08 6.39 0.59
N TYR A 275 2.02 6.87 1.25
CA TYR A 275 1.56 8.26 1.07
C TYR A 275 2.55 9.24 1.69
N PHE A 276 3.00 8.93 2.90
CA PHE A 276 4.12 9.57 3.57
C PHE A 276 5.11 8.49 3.99
N VAL A 277 6.40 8.74 3.75
CA VAL A 277 7.46 7.77 4.05
C VAL A 277 8.37 8.33 5.13
N GLN A 278 8.63 7.51 6.15
CA GLN A 278 9.63 7.82 7.16
C GLN A 278 11.03 7.44 6.65
N ARG A 279 11.96 8.39 6.76
CA ARG A 279 13.40 8.24 6.52
C ARG A 279 14.09 7.56 7.71
N GLU A 280 15.35 7.15 7.52
CA GLU A 280 16.18 6.58 8.58
C GLU A 280 16.37 7.54 9.79
N ASP A 281 16.40 8.85 9.53
CA ASP A 281 16.50 9.91 10.56
C ASP A 281 15.15 10.27 11.21
N LYS A 282 14.10 9.49 10.93
CA LYS A 282 12.72 9.66 11.41
C LYS A 282 11.96 10.86 10.84
N PHE A 283 12.55 11.66 9.95
CA PHE A 283 11.79 12.65 9.20
C PHE A 283 10.82 11.97 8.24
N THR A 284 9.67 12.60 8.03
CA THR A 284 8.62 12.08 7.16
C THR A 284 8.52 12.96 5.93
N VAL A 285 8.57 12.33 4.74
CA VAL A 285 8.48 13.04 3.46
C VAL A 285 7.23 12.61 2.71
N TYR A 286 6.64 13.54 1.96
CA TYR A 286 5.53 13.23 1.08
C TYR A 286 6.01 12.38 -0.10
N TRP A 287 5.34 11.24 -0.32
CA TRP A 287 5.68 10.31 -1.40
C TRP A 287 4.49 10.07 -2.34
N GLY A 288 3.28 9.96 -1.78
CA GLY A 288 2.02 10.04 -2.52
C GLY A 288 1.66 8.77 -3.29
N THR A 289 2.08 7.59 -2.85
CA THR A 289 1.75 6.32 -3.53
C THR A 289 1.11 5.28 -2.63
N VAL A 290 0.52 4.28 -3.26
CA VAL A 290 0.24 2.96 -2.69
C VAL A 290 0.84 1.92 -3.62
N MET A 291 1.32 0.82 -3.04
CA MET A 291 1.84 -0.31 -3.79
C MET A 291 1.07 -1.58 -3.43
N GLY A 292 1.02 -2.54 -4.35
CA GLY A 292 0.41 -3.84 -4.10
C GLY A 292 1.17 -4.98 -4.75
N SER A 293 1.22 -6.14 -4.09
CA SER A 293 1.83 -7.36 -4.64
C SER A 293 1.41 -8.60 -3.85
N ARG A 294 1.44 -9.76 -4.52
CA ARG A 294 1.37 -11.08 -3.86
C ARG A 294 2.69 -11.47 -3.20
N ASP A 295 3.81 -10.84 -3.57
CA ASP A 295 5.13 -11.08 -3.00
C ASP A 295 5.63 -9.87 -2.21
N SER A 296 5.62 -9.95 -0.88
CA SER A 296 6.05 -8.86 0.01
C SER A 296 7.51 -8.46 -0.24
N PHE A 297 8.35 -9.43 -0.59
CA PHE A 297 9.77 -9.22 -0.89
C PHE A 297 9.98 -8.34 -2.12
N SER A 298 9.26 -8.63 -3.21
CA SER A 298 9.31 -7.82 -4.43
C SER A 298 8.78 -6.41 -4.18
N LEU A 299 7.70 -6.26 -3.41
CA LEU A 299 7.14 -4.96 -3.03
C LEU A 299 8.17 -4.12 -2.25
N ASP A 300 8.74 -4.68 -1.18
CA ASP A 300 9.75 -4.00 -0.36
C ASP A 300 11.01 -3.66 -1.19
N ARG A 301 11.43 -4.55 -2.09
CA ARG A 301 12.57 -4.34 -2.99
C ARG A 301 12.34 -3.18 -3.95
N VAL A 302 11.17 -3.14 -4.60
CA VAL A 302 10.76 -2.07 -5.52
C VAL A 302 10.69 -0.74 -4.80
N PHE A 303 10.07 -0.71 -3.63
CA PHE A 303 9.95 0.50 -2.83
C PHE A 303 11.32 1.07 -2.46
N ASN A 304 12.22 0.26 -1.91
CA ASN A 304 13.55 0.73 -1.51
C ASN A 304 14.43 1.14 -2.69
N HIS A 305 14.22 0.52 -3.87
CA HIS A 305 14.88 0.98 -5.09
C HIS A 305 14.37 2.37 -5.52
N ALA A 306 13.05 2.60 -5.41
CA ALA A 306 12.44 3.88 -5.73
C ALA A 306 12.91 5.01 -4.79
N THR A 307 13.09 4.73 -3.50
CA THR A 307 13.60 5.69 -2.50
C THR A 307 15.11 5.91 -2.55
N MET A 308 15.82 5.18 -3.43
CA MET A 308 17.28 5.22 -3.59
C MET A 308 18.03 4.94 -2.27
N THR A 309 17.48 4.05 -1.43
CA THR A 309 18.08 3.74 -0.15
C THR A 309 19.20 2.71 -0.29
N GLU A 310 20.38 3.02 0.25
CA GLU A 310 21.58 2.17 0.14
C GLU A 310 21.55 0.97 1.09
N ARG A 311 21.03 1.18 2.31
CA ARG A 311 20.97 0.17 3.37
C ARG A 311 19.59 -0.47 3.37
N ILE A 312 19.53 -1.74 3.01
CA ILE A 312 18.29 -2.54 2.99
C ILE A 312 18.54 -3.91 3.60
N PRO A 313 17.51 -4.60 4.14
CA PRO A 313 17.66 -5.94 4.71
C PRO A 313 18.23 -6.96 3.72
N GLY A 314 19.01 -7.93 4.24
CA GLY A 314 19.72 -8.92 3.43
C GLY A 314 18.80 -9.74 2.53
N PHE A 315 17.69 -10.21 3.09
CA PHE A 315 16.68 -11.02 2.40
C PHE A 315 15.96 -10.32 1.22
N ILE A 316 15.99 -8.98 1.14
CA ILE A 316 15.53 -8.27 -0.08
C ILE A 316 16.68 -7.77 -0.95
N LYS A 317 17.89 -7.57 -0.39
CA LYS A 317 19.06 -7.07 -1.12
C LYS A 317 19.47 -7.98 -2.28
N GLY A 318 19.37 -9.29 -2.09
CA GLY A 318 19.72 -10.29 -3.12
C GLY A 318 18.74 -10.38 -4.30
N ILE A 319 17.61 -9.66 -4.25
CA ILE A 319 16.59 -9.72 -5.30
C ILE A 319 16.96 -8.74 -6.42
N ASP A 320 17.15 -9.27 -7.63
CA ASP A 320 17.39 -8.46 -8.81
C ASP A 320 16.13 -7.67 -9.20
N ILE A 321 16.24 -6.35 -9.13
CA ILE A 321 15.14 -5.42 -9.42
C ILE A 321 14.64 -5.56 -10.86
N ASN A 322 15.52 -5.93 -11.80
CA ASN A 322 15.16 -6.06 -13.21
C ASN A 322 14.27 -7.29 -13.49
N THR A 323 14.16 -8.21 -12.52
CA THR A 323 13.31 -9.39 -12.61
C THR A 323 11.90 -9.18 -12.06
N ILE A 324 11.64 -8.00 -11.47
CA ILE A 324 10.35 -7.67 -10.87
C ILE A 324 9.53 -6.84 -11.87
N PRO A 325 8.43 -7.37 -12.42
CA PRO A 325 7.55 -6.58 -13.27
C PRO A 325 6.83 -5.53 -12.43
N THR A 326 6.65 -4.34 -13.00
CA THR A 326 5.87 -3.26 -12.41
C THR A 326 4.71 -2.86 -13.31
N VAL A 327 3.52 -2.73 -12.74
CA VAL A 327 2.31 -2.31 -13.45
C VAL A 327 1.70 -1.05 -12.84
N GLY A 328 1.01 -0.26 -13.66
CA GLY A 328 0.61 1.10 -13.29
C GLY A 328 1.76 2.08 -13.49
N ARG A 329 2.26 2.67 -12.41
CA ARG A 329 3.42 3.57 -12.46
C ARG A 329 4.72 2.78 -12.58
N SER A 330 5.67 3.32 -13.34
CA SER A 330 7.04 2.77 -13.35
C SER A 330 7.82 3.24 -12.12
N ILE A 331 8.86 2.48 -11.76
CA ILE A 331 9.77 2.85 -10.67
C ILE A 331 10.40 4.23 -10.93
N GLU A 332 10.83 4.49 -12.17
CA GLU A 332 11.48 5.74 -12.54
C GLU A 332 10.57 6.96 -12.40
N GLU A 333 9.25 6.81 -12.64
CA GLU A 333 8.28 7.89 -12.45
C GLU A 333 8.18 8.35 -10.99
N ILE A 334 8.31 7.41 -10.05
CA ILE A 334 8.19 7.67 -8.61
C ILE A 334 9.55 7.84 -7.92
N ARG A 335 10.65 7.46 -8.58
CA ARG A 335 12.00 7.46 -8.03
C ARG A 335 12.46 8.86 -7.64
N ARG A 336 12.89 9.01 -6.38
CA ARG A 336 13.43 10.26 -5.81
C ARG A 336 14.41 9.91 -4.70
N ASP A 337 15.45 10.73 -4.54
CA ASP A 337 16.31 10.62 -3.37
C ASP A 337 15.52 11.05 -2.13
N ILE A 338 15.26 10.09 -1.26
CA ILE A 338 14.48 10.33 -0.05
C ILE A 338 15.17 11.30 0.92
N LYS A 339 16.50 11.45 0.83
CA LYS A 339 17.26 12.41 1.64
C LYS A 339 17.01 13.87 1.23
N LEU A 340 16.56 14.09 -0.01
CA LEU A 340 16.25 15.42 -0.55
C LEU A 340 14.77 15.79 -0.44
N GLY A 341 13.93 14.91 0.12
CA GLY A 341 12.53 15.24 0.39
C GLY A 341 12.42 16.31 1.47
N LEU A 342 11.82 17.46 1.10
CA LEU A 342 11.41 18.52 2.02
C LEU A 342 10.19 18.10 2.83
#